data_AF-A0A3B3Y5Q1-F1
#
_entry.id   AF-A0A3B3Y5Q1-F1
#
_cell.length_a   1.000
_cell.length_b   1.000
_cell.length_c   1.000
_cell.angle_alpha   90.00
_cell.angle_beta   90.00
_cell.angle_gamma   90.00
#
_symmetry.space_group_name_H-M   'P 1'
#
loop_
_entity.id
_entity.type
_entity.pdbx_description
1 polymer ?
#
loop_
_entity_poly.entity_id
_entity_poly.type
_entity_poly.pdbx_seq_one_letter_code
_entity_poly.pdbx_strand_id
1 'polypeptide(L)'
;NYGCQSPVTSVFGAFCSDPFRVSKYFYDAGETFLFSFGPDFQQYRWSGENSYFVSSSWESLQIGGGGIGSVPVWVSSWGGFALWLDADLYRGGSISCPTVHNAPLSTHEDFTVLDVEVWTVHN
;
A
#
# COMPACT_ATOMS: atom_id res chain seq x y z
N ASN A 1 -36.62 2.81 -5.08
CA ASN A 1 -35.68 2.70 -3.95
C ASN A 1 -34.26 2.64 -4.47
N TYR A 2 -33.69 3.78 -4.88
CA TYR A 2 -32.26 3.88 -5.15
C TYR A 2 -31.63 4.42 -3.87
N GLY A 3 -31.23 3.51 -2.99
CA GLY A 3 -30.43 3.87 -1.82
C GLY A 3 -29.12 4.43 -2.34
N CYS A 4 -28.89 5.73 -2.12
CA CYS A 4 -27.58 6.33 -2.29
C CYS A 4 -26.68 5.68 -1.24
N GLN A 5 -25.98 4.60 -1.61
CA GLN A 5 -24.91 4.07 -0.79
C GLN A 5 -23.84 5.16 -0.78
N SER A 6 -23.67 5.82 0.37
CA SER A 6 -22.49 6.65 0.61
C SER A 6 -21.26 5.78 0.29
N PRO A 7 -20.27 6.28 -0.46
CA PRO A 7 -19.08 5.49 -0.77
C PRO A 7 -18.49 4.99 0.55
N VAL A 8 -18.27 3.67 0.65
CA VAL A 8 -17.60 3.08 1.83
C VAL A 8 -16.16 3.60 1.81
N THR A 9 -15.87 4.56 2.66
CA THR A 9 -14.52 5.11 2.81
C THR A 9 -13.69 4.13 3.63
N SER A 10 -12.74 3.46 3.01
CA SER A 10 -11.74 2.66 3.72
C SER A 10 -10.59 3.55 4.19
N VAL A 11 -10.14 3.34 5.42
CA VAL A 11 -8.94 3.99 5.97
C VAL A 11 -7.89 2.91 6.20
N PHE A 12 -6.73 3.07 5.58
CA PHE A 12 -5.60 2.15 5.68
C PHE A 12 -4.31 2.91 5.42
N GLY A 13 -3.18 2.30 5.74
CA GLY A 13 -1.89 2.92 5.53
C GLY A 13 -0.73 2.01 5.92
N ALA A 14 0.43 2.62 6.02
CA ALA A 14 1.67 1.95 6.38
C ALA A 14 2.41 2.74 7.46
N PHE A 15 3.11 2.01 8.32
CA PHE A 15 4.25 2.52 9.05
C PHE A 15 5.51 2.10 8.30
N CYS A 16 6.45 3.03 8.12
CA CYS A 16 7.77 2.78 7.56
C CYS A 16 8.83 3.27 8.55
N SER A 17 9.88 2.46 8.79
CA SER A 17 10.95 2.83 9.73
C SER A 17 11.90 3.89 9.15
N ASP A 18 12.13 3.85 7.84
CA ASP A 18 12.96 4.82 7.13
C ASP A 18 12.11 5.91 6.45
N PRO A 19 12.60 7.18 6.40
CA PRO A 19 12.01 8.22 5.58
C PRO A 19 11.96 7.84 4.09
N PHE A 20 10.91 8.26 3.40
CA PHE A 20 10.79 8.02 1.97
C PHE A 20 11.89 8.70 1.17
N ARG A 21 12.45 7.98 0.20
CA ARG A 21 13.49 8.49 -0.71
C ARG A 21 13.41 7.83 -2.07
N VAL A 22 13.70 8.57 -3.13
CA VAL A 22 13.84 7.97 -4.47
C VAL A 22 15.02 7.00 -4.46
N SER A 23 14.77 5.75 -4.84
CA SER A 23 15.77 4.68 -4.77
C SER A 23 15.57 3.67 -5.90
N LYS A 24 16.68 3.17 -6.45
CA LYS A 24 16.66 2.05 -7.41
C LYS A 24 16.38 0.70 -6.75
N TYR A 25 16.64 0.61 -5.44
CA TYR A 25 16.52 -0.62 -4.66
C TYR A 25 15.50 -0.45 -3.55
N PHE A 26 14.90 -1.56 -3.14
CA PHE A 26 14.09 -1.58 -1.93
C PHE A 26 14.93 -1.13 -0.73
N TYR A 27 14.30 -0.38 0.17
CA TYR A 27 14.87 0.11 1.42
C TYR A 27 13.90 -0.15 2.57
N ASP A 28 14.23 0.38 3.74
CA ASP A 28 13.58 0.21 5.04
C ASP A 28 14.21 -0.89 5.93
N ALA A 29 14.16 -0.70 7.25
CA ALA A 29 14.83 -1.55 8.25
C ALA A 29 14.04 -2.82 8.62
N GLY A 30 12.89 -3.05 7.97
CA GLY A 30 12.04 -4.22 8.19
C GLY A 30 11.08 -4.11 9.38
N GLU A 31 10.96 -2.92 9.98
CA GLU A 31 9.90 -2.62 10.96
C GLU A 31 8.61 -2.14 10.28
N THR A 32 8.61 -2.10 8.94
CA THR A 32 7.46 -1.75 8.11
C THR A 32 6.26 -2.65 8.40
N PHE A 33 5.08 -2.05 8.56
CA PHE A 33 3.84 -2.79 8.63
C PHE A 33 2.69 -2.01 7.99
N LEU A 34 1.70 -2.73 7.47
CA LEU A 34 0.45 -2.13 6.99
C LEU A 34 -0.63 -2.20 8.07
N PHE A 35 -1.58 -1.28 8.00
CA PHE A 35 -2.78 -1.31 8.82
C PHE A 35 -4.02 -0.96 8.00
N SER A 36 -5.17 -1.49 8.40
CA SER A 36 -6.47 -1.16 7.82
C SER A 36 -7.55 -1.08 8.91
N PHE A 37 -8.51 -0.19 8.74
CA PHE A 37 -9.58 0.11 9.70
C PHE A 37 -10.96 -0.40 9.28
N GLY A 38 -11.07 -1.47 8.47
CA GLY A 38 -12.40 -1.97 8.05
C GLY A 38 -12.51 -3.49 7.86
N PRO A 39 -13.60 -4.14 8.35
CA PRO A 39 -14.54 -3.73 9.40
C PRO A 39 -13.93 -3.76 10.82
N ASP A 40 -12.83 -4.48 11.00
CA ASP A 40 -12.04 -4.55 12.23
C ASP A 40 -10.63 -3.99 11.95
N PHE A 41 -9.96 -3.50 13.00
CA PHE A 41 -8.57 -3.09 12.87
C PHE A 41 -7.69 -4.31 12.56
N GLN A 42 -6.92 -4.21 11.47
CA GLN A 42 -5.97 -5.23 11.04
C GLN A 42 -4.56 -4.63 10.94
N GLN A 43 -3.57 -5.42 11.33
CA GLN A 43 -2.16 -5.06 11.21
C GLN A 43 -1.38 -6.20 10.54
N TYR A 44 -0.63 -5.87 9.49
CA TYR A 44 0.16 -6.81 8.69
C TYR A 44 1.65 -6.47 8.85
N ARG A 45 2.34 -7.26 9.68
CA ARG A 45 3.80 -7.13 9.90
C ARG A 45 4.58 -7.91 8.85
N TRP A 46 5.87 -7.64 8.78
CA TRP A 46 6.80 -8.41 7.96
C TRP A 46 6.65 -9.93 8.19
N SER A 47 6.52 -10.68 7.10
CA SER A 47 6.35 -12.14 7.09
C SER A 47 7.65 -12.91 7.31
N GLY A 48 8.81 -12.29 7.04
CA GLY A 48 10.11 -12.97 6.99
C GLY A 48 10.49 -13.54 5.61
N GLU A 49 9.62 -13.50 4.60
CA GLU A 49 9.87 -14.19 3.32
C GLU A 49 10.81 -13.44 2.37
N ASN A 50 10.78 -12.11 2.39
CA ASN A 50 11.68 -11.26 1.60
C ASN A 50 11.84 -9.87 2.25
N SER A 51 12.69 -9.01 1.67
CA SER A 51 12.95 -7.64 2.15
C SER A 51 12.49 -6.56 1.18
N TYR A 52 11.39 -6.79 0.44
CA TYR A 52 10.85 -5.83 -0.53
C TYR A 52 9.92 -4.82 0.16
N PHE A 53 10.43 -4.10 1.16
CA PHE A 53 9.61 -3.28 2.06
C PHE A 53 9.09 -2.00 1.41
N VAL A 54 9.99 -1.10 0.99
CA VAL A 54 9.60 0.17 0.39
C VAL A 54 10.41 0.40 -0.88
N SER A 55 9.73 0.84 -1.94
CA SER A 55 10.33 1.30 -3.19
C SER A 55 9.64 2.60 -3.59
N SER A 56 10.41 3.56 -4.11
CA SER A 56 9.83 4.83 -4.55
C SER A 56 10.66 5.42 -5.68
N SER A 57 9.94 5.96 -6.66
CA SER A 57 10.46 6.71 -7.79
C SER A 57 9.80 8.09 -7.84
N TRP A 58 10.13 8.89 -8.85
CA TRP A 58 9.40 10.12 -9.13
C TRP A 58 7.95 9.87 -9.60
N GLU A 59 7.63 8.62 -9.96
CA GLU A 59 6.34 8.26 -10.55
C GLU A 59 5.42 7.53 -9.56
N SER A 60 5.96 7.00 -8.46
CA SER A 60 5.15 6.24 -7.49
C SER A 60 5.86 5.98 -6.17
N LEU A 61 5.04 5.72 -5.15
CA LEU A 61 5.44 5.16 -3.85
C LEU A 61 4.85 3.75 -3.72
N GLN A 62 5.68 2.79 -3.32
CA GLN A 62 5.34 1.38 -3.22
C GLN A 62 5.75 0.81 -1.87
N ILE A 63 4.86 0.03 -1.25
CA ILE A 63 5.08 -0.62 0.04
C ILE A 63 4.65 -2.09 -0.07
N GLY A 64 5.54 -2.99 0.35
CA GLY A 64 5.37 -4.45 0.35
C GLY A 64 5.31 -5.04 -1.05
N GLY A 65 6.43 -5.52 -1.58
CA GLY A 65 6.54 -6.05 -2.95
C GLY A 65 6.44 -7.57 -3.09
N GLY A 66 6.69 -8.04 -4.31
CA GLY A 66 6.73 -9.47 -4.65
C GLY A 66 5.36 -10.13 -4.82
N GLY A 67 4.28 -9.35 -4.79
CA GLY A 67 2.94 -9.84 -5.09
C GLY A 67 2.77 -10.16 -6.58
N ILE A 68 1.78 -11.00 -6.86
CA ILE A 68 1.28 -11.23 -8.21
C ILE A 68 -0.13 -10.65 -8.23
N GLY A 69 -0.35 -9.57 -8.98
CA GLY A 69 -1.69 -9.00 -9.12
C GLY A 69 -2.62 -10.01 -9.79
N SER A 70 -3.89 -10.05 -9.35
CA SER A 70 -4.92 -10.82 -10.07
C SER A 70 -5.19 -10.21 -11.43
N VAL A 71 -4.95 -8.90 -11.55
CA VAL A 71 -4.97 -8.14 -12.79
C VAL A 71 -3.65 -8.36 -13.56
N PRO A 72 -3.70 -8.77 -14.84
CA PRO A 72 -2.49 -8.93 -15.64
C PRO A 72 -1.63 -7.66 -15.65
N VAL A 73 -0.30 -7.81 -15.60
CA VAL A 73 0.66 -6.69 -15.52
C VAL A 73 0.53 -5.69 -16.67
N TRP A 74 -0.05 -6.07 -17.81
CA TRP A 74 -0.33 -5.14 -18.91
C TRP A 74 -1.58 -4.27 -18.67
N VAL A 75 -2.49 -4.67 -17.77
CA VAL A 75 -3.68 -3.89 -17.40
C VAL A 75 -3.41 -2.97 -16.21
N SER A 76 -2.54 -3.36 -15.27
CA SER A 76 -2.16 -2.50 -14.14
C SER A 76 -0.64 -2.22 -14.13
N SER A 77 -0.30 -0.95 -14.31
CA SER A 77 1.10 -0.51 -14.41
C SER A 77 1.81 -0.43 -13.06
N TRP A 78 1.07 -0.62 -11.97
CA TRP A 78 1.56 -0.33 -10.63
C TRP A 78 2.38 -1.46 -10.00
N GLY A 79 2.36 -2.67 -10.57
CA GLY A 79 3.16 -3.80 -10.10
C GLY A 79 2.64 -4.40 -8.80
N GLY A 80 2.94 -5.65 -8.50
CA GLY A 80 2.32 -6.36 -7.38
C GLY A 80 2.79 -5.91 -5.99
N PHE A 81 2.24 -4.79 -5.51
CA PHE A 81 2.54 -4.21 -4.21
C PHE A 81 1.33 -4.22 -3.28
N ALA A 82 1.60 -4.30 -1.98
CA ALA A 82 0.56 -4.27 -0.96
C ALA A 82 -0.09 -2.90 -0.82
N LEU A 83 0.68 -1.85 -1.06
CA LEU A 83 0.18 -0.49 -1.24
C LEU A 83 1.03 0.21 -2.30
N TRP A 84 0.37 0.73 -3.33
CA TRP A 84 0.96 1.56 -4.36
C TRP A 84 0.20 2.88 -4.44
N LEU A 85 0.91 3.98 -4.67
CA LEU A 85 0.38 5.31 -4.96
C LEU A 85 1.11 5.89 -6.17
N ASP A 86 0.38 6.60 -7.03
CA ASP A 86 0.95 7.35 -8.15
C ASP A 86 1.65 8.65 -7.71
N ALA A 87 2.32 9.32 -8.64
CA ALA A 87 3.06 10.56 -8.41
C ALA A 87 2.19 11.70 -7.87
N ASP A 88 0.91 11.70 -8.23
CA ASP A 88 -0.06 12.72 -7.83
C ASP A 88 -0.75 12.38 -6.50
N LEU A 89 -0.40 11.23 -5.89
CA LEU A 89 -1.04 10.68 -4.69
C LEU A 89 -2.57 10.59 -4.82
N TYR A 90 -3.06 10.36 -6.03
CA TYR A 90 -4.48 10.36 -6.38
C TYR A 90 -4.99 8.95 -6.71
N ARG A 91 -4.17 8.15 -7.40
CA ARG A 91 -4.50 6.76 -7.72
C ARG A 91 -3.67 5.84 -6.86
N GLY A 92 -4.29 4.76 -6.42
CA GLY A 92 -3.62 3.73 -5.66
C GLY A 92 -4.04 2.33 -6.04
N GLY A 93 -3.21 1.39 -5.61
CA GLY A 93 -3.38 -0.04 -5.83
C GLY A 93 -3.04 -0.82 -4.56
N SER A 94 -3.75 -1.91 -4.29
CA SER A 94 -3.47 -2.81 -3.17
C SER A 94 -3.82 -4.26 -3.52
N ILE A 95 -2.83 -5.13 -3.44
CA ILE A 95 -3.01 -6.60 -3.51
C ILE A 95 -2.36 -7.30 -2.32
N SER A 96 -2.56 -8.60 -2.20
CA SER A 96 -1.75 -9.42 -1.30
C SER A 96 -0.31 -9.54 -1.81
N CYS A 97 0.67 -9.46 -0.90
CA CYS A 97 2.06 -9.71 -1.24
C CYS A 97 2.79 -10.61 -0.22
N PRO A 98 3.87 -11.29 -0.64
CA PRO A 98 4.69 -12.13 0.24
C PRO A 98 5.40 -11.36 1.36
N THR A 99 5.70 -10.06 1.20
CA THR A 99 6.47 -9.29 2.21
C THR A 99 5.72 -9.13 3.53
N VAL A 100 4.40 -8.93 3.51
CA VAL A 100 3.60 -8.68 4.71
C VAL A 100 2.34 -9.55 4.83
N HIS A 101 2.07 -10.40 3.83
CA HIS A 101 0.90 -11.30 3.79
C HIS A 101 -0.43 -10.60 4.08
N ASN A 102 -0.60 -9.40 3.53
CA ASN A 102 -1.83 -8.63 3.69
C ASN A 102 -2.98 -9.19 2.85
N ALA A 103 -4.21 -8.96 3.29
CA ALA A 103 -5.36 -8.93 2.38
C ALA A 103 -5.36 -7.59 1.61
N PRO A 104 -6.01 -7.50 0.45
CA PRO A 104 -6.24 -6.21 -0.22
C PRO A 104 -6.83 -5.18 0.76
N LEU A 105 -6.24 -3.99 0.82
CA LEU A 105 -6.61 -2.96 1.80
C LEU A 105 -7.92 -2.23 1.44
N SER A 106 -8.30 -2.29 0.17
CA SER A 106 -9.52 -1.73 -0.40
C SER A 106 -10.44 -2.82 -0.96
N THR A 107 -11.72 -2.48 -1.20
CA THR A 107 -12.71 -3.41 -1.77
C THR A 107 -12.34 -3.90 -3.17
N HIS A 108 -11.65 -3.07 -3.94
CA HIS A 108 -11.11 -3.39 -5.25
C HIS A 108 -9.59 -3.20 -5.21
N GLU A 109 -8.86 -3.86 -6.12
CA GLU A 109 -7.41 -3.71 -6.20
C GLU A 109 -6.99 -2.27 -6.50
N ASP A 110 -7.74 -1.56 -7.34
CA ASP A 110 -7.54 -0.13 -7.61
C ASP A 110 -8.44 0.74 -6.73
N PHE A 111 -7.93 1.90 -6.31
CA PHE A 111 -8.69 2.90 -5.56
C PHE A 111 -8.28 4.34 -5.93
N THR A 112 -9.16 5.28 -5.58
CA THR A 112 -8.89 6.72 -5.62
C THR A 112 -8.68 7.22 -4.21
N VAL A 113 -7.67 8.04 -4.03
CA VAL A 113 -7.31 8.64 -2.76
C VAL A 113 -8.16 9.89 -2.53
N LEU A 114 -8.76 9.97 -1.35
CA LEU A 114 -9.49 11.16 -0.92
C LEU A 114 -8.58 12.13 -0.15
N ASP A 115 -7.74 11.59 0.72
CA ASP A 115 -6.79 12.34 1.52
C ASP A 115 -5.57 11.46 1.87
N VAL A 116 -4.42 12.10 2.06
CA VAL A 116 -3.17 11.45 2.51
C VAL A 116 -2.58 12.25 3.63
N GLU A 117 -2.37 11.60 4.76
CA GLU A 117 -1.65 12.16 5.89
C GLU A 117 -0.33 11.42 6.08
N VAL A 118 0.75 12.17 6.31
CA VAL A 118 2.05 11.61 6.66
C VAL A 118 2.46 12.20 8.00
N TRP A 119 2.72 11.32 8.96
CA TRP A 119 3.06 11.68 10.32
C TRP A 119 4.50 11.25 10.62
N THR A 120 5.28 12.14 11.23
CA THR A 120 6.62 11.81 11.74
C THR A 120 6.62 11.91 13.26
N VAL A 121 7.38 11.02 13.90
CA VAL A 121 7.65 11.09 15.34
C VAL A 121 9.10 11.53 15.50
N HIS A 122 9.30 12.72 16.06
CA HIS A 122 10.60 13.22 16.45
C HIS A 122 10.69 13.25 17.98
N ASN A 123 11.87 12.93 18.50
CA ASN A 123 12.22 13.20 19.90
C ASN A 123 12.78 14.62 20.03
#